data_AF-F9W7X9-F1
#
_entry.id   AF-F9W7X9-F1
#
_cell.length_a   1.000
_cell.length_b   1.000
_cell.length_c   1.000
_cell.angle_alpha   90.00
_cell.angle_beta   90.00
_cell.angle_gamma   90.00
#
_symmetry.space_group_name_H-M   'P 1'
#
loop_
_entity.id
_entity.type
_entity.pdbx_description
1 polymer ?
#
loop_
_entity_poly.entity_id
_entity_poly.type
_entity_poly.pdbx_seq_one_letter_code
_entity_poly.pdbx_strand_id
1 'polypeptide(L)'
;MVADALEHLPHVIEYLSNLRDSTIFAFCAIPQVMAIATLSLVFDNGDVFHTKVKLTRGATCAIIYGSTELQSALRLARAYGRQVLHRTRPGAEGHEAVAQSVAAALATMDGVALQQKVAVQDGLTPRLLERYSALGGGLLLKIAESVFSIWDR
;
A
#
# COMPACT_ATOMS: atom_id res chain seq x y z
N MET A 1 -20.02 -10.53 -0.68
CA MET A 1 -19.60 -9.65 -1.80
C MET A 1 -18.36 -8.83 -1.45
N VAL A 2 -18.38 -7.95 -0.44
CA VAL A 2 -17.17 -7.17 -0.11
C VAL A 2 -16.02 -8.05 0.41
N ALA A 3 -16.30 -9.05 1.26
CA ALA A 3 -15.30 -10.00 1.73
C ALA A 3 -14.58 -10.70 0.56
N ASP A 4 -15.38 -11.30 -0.33
CA ASP A 4 -14.95 -11.94 -1.58
C ASP A 4 -14.07 -11.02 -2.44
N ALA A 5 -14.49 -9.78 -2.70
CA ALA A 5 -13.68 -8.82 -3.45
C ALA A 5 -12.34 -8.49 -2.78
N LEU A 6 -12.29 -8.44 -1.44
CA LEU A 6 -11.08 -8.14 -0.68
C LEU A 6 -10.08 -9.30 -0.64
N GLU A 7 -10.49 -10.54 -0.94
CA GLU A 7 -9.57 -11.68 -1.06
C GLU A 7 -8.54 -11.48 -2.17
N HIS A 8 -8.85 -10.66 -3.17
CA HIS A 8 -7.92 -10.35 -4.27
C HIS A 8 -6.89 -9.28 -3.92
N LEU A 9 -7.09 -8.54 -2.83
CA LEU A 9 -6.24 -7.39 -2.49
C LEU A 9 -4.76 -7.77 -2.27
N PRO A 10 -4.41 -8.87 -1.57
CA PRO A 10 -3.03 -9.37 -1.51
C PRO A 10 -2.38 -9.53 -2.89
N HIS A 11 -3.08 -10.14 -3.84
CA HIS A 11 -2.57 -10.36 -5.20
C HIS A 11 -2.40 -9.06 -5.99
N VAL A 12 -3.30 -8.09 -5.79
CA VAL A 12 -3.16 -6.75 -6.37
C VAL A 12 -1.90 -6.05 -5.84
N ILE A 13 -1.62 -6.16 -4.53
CA ILE A 13 -0.43 -5.59 -3.91
C ILE A 13 0.84 -6.20 -4.51
N GLU A 14 0.88 -7.54 -4.63
CA GLU A 14 2.00 -8.26 -5.25
C GLU A 14 2.18 -7.86 -6.72
N TYR A 15 1.09 -7.79 -7.49
CA TYR A 15 1.14 -7.33 -8.88
C TYR A 15 1.75 -5.93 -8.99
N LEU A 16 1.26 -4.97 -8.21
CA LEU A 16 1.74 -3.59 -8.23
C LEU A 16 3.22 -3.48 -7.80
N SER A 17 3.68 -4.34 -6.87
CA SER A 17 5.07 -4.36 -6.42
C SER A 17 6.07 -4.79 -7.49
N ASN A 18 5.61 -5.52 -8.51
CA ASN A 18 6.45 -6.03 -9.59
C ASN A 18 6.56 -5.06 -10.78
N LEU A 19 5.78 -3.97 -10.80
CA LEU A 19 5.81 -2.98 -11.87
C LEU A 19 7.01 -2.04 -11.69
N ARG A 20 7.82 -1.91 -12.74
CA ARG A 20 9.05 -1.08 -12.73
C ARG A 20 8.91 0.26 -13.44
N ASP A 21 8.08 0.32 -14.48
CA ASP A 21 7.82 1.55 -15.20
C ASP A 21 6.81 2.41 -14.43
N SER A 22 7.17 3.65 -14.13
CA SER A 22 6.35 4.55 -13.29
C SER A 22 5.02 4.92 -13.95
N THR A 23 4.97 5.00 -15.28
CA THR A 23 3.75 5.36 -16.02
C THR A 23 2.78 4.17 -16.03
N ILE A 24 3.29 2.96 -16.29
CA ILE A 24 2.52 1.72 -16.20
C ILE A 24 2.07 1.48 -14.76
N PHE A 25 2.95 1.72 -13.78
CA PHE A 25 2.58 1.63 -12.36
C PHE A 25 1.41 2.54 -12.05
N ALA A 26 1.49 3.83 -12.35
CA ALA A 26 0.42 4.78 -12.05
C ALA A 26 -0.89 4.42 -12.76
N PHE A 27 -0.81 4.00 -14.02
CA PHE A 27 -1.97 3.52 -14.80
C PHE A 27 -2.66 2.33 -14.12
N CYS A 28 -1.90 1.38 -13.59
CA CYS A 28 -2.45 0.23 -12.88
C CYS A 28 -2.87 0.55 -11.44
N ALA A 29 -2.13 1.37 -10.70
CA ALA A 29 -2.34 1.62 -9.28
C ALA A 29 -3.55 2.51 -9.02
N ILE A 30 -3.77 3.56 -9.83
CA ILE A 30 -4.88 4.51 -9.63
C ILE A 30 -6.25 3.79 -9.61
N PRO A 31 -6.61 2.93 -10.58
CA PRO A 31 -7.86 2.17 -10.53
C PRO A 31 -7.97 1.25 -9.31
N GLN A 32 -6.86 0.63 -8.89
CA GLN A 32 -6.87 -0.33 -7.77
C GLN A 32 -7.08 0.37 -6.43
N VAL A 33 -6.40 1.49 -6.18
CA VAL A 33 -6.64 2.30 -4.98
C VAL A 33 -8.05 2.88 -4.98
N MET A 34 -8.56 3.29 -6.14
CA MET A 34 -9.95 3.75 -6.30
C MET A 34 -10.97 2.65 -6.00
N ALA A 35 -10.67 1.40 -6.38
CA ALA A 35 -11.51 0.26 -6.07
C ALA A 35 -11.60 0.01 -4.56
N ILE A 36 -10.47 -0.01 -3.84
CA ILE A 36 -10.44 -0.20 -2.38
C ILE A 36 -11.17 0.96 -1.66
N ALA A 37 -10.96 2.20 -2.12
CA ALA A 37 -11.67 3.36 -1.60
C ALA A 37 -13.19 3.26 -1.84
N THR A 38 -13.61 2.68 -2.96
CA THR A 38 -15.03 2.43 -3.22
C THR A 38 -15.56 1.31 -2.32
N LEU A 39 -14.79 0.22 -2.15
CA LEU A 39 -15.12 -0.87 -1.22
C LEU A 39 -15.32 -0.36 0.21
N SER A 40 -14.51 0.61 0.67
CA SER A 40 -14.67 1.22 2.00
C SER A 40 -15.95 2.03 2.15
N LEU A 41 -16.47 2.61 1.07
CA LEU A 41 -17.75 3.31 1.07
C LEU A 41 -18.95 2.37 1.05
N VAL A 42 -18.90 1.30 0.24
CA VAL A 42 -20.03 0.40 0.02
C VAL A 42 -20.17 -0.70 1.07
N PHE A 43 -19.11 -1.02 1.80
CA PHE A 43 -19.17 -1.99 2.90
C PHE A 43 -20.14 -1.53 4.00
N ASP A 44 -21.06 -2.40 4.43
CA ASP A 44 -22.07 -2.10 5.46
C ASP A 44 -22.79 -0.75 5.21
N ASN A 45 -23.20 -0.52 3.95
CA ASN A 45 -23.87 0.71 3.52
C ASN A 45 -25.18 0.40 2.78
N GLY A 46 -26.32 0.75 3.39
CA GLY A 46 -27.65 0.55 2.81
C GLY A 46 -27.95 1.41 1.58
N ASP A 47 -27.22 2.51 1.36
CA ASP A 47 -27.41 3.39 0.21
C ASP A 47 -27.09 2.70 -1.11
N VAL A 48 -26.25 1.65 -1.08
CA VAL A 48 -25.85 0.85 -2.26
C VAL A 48 -27.07 0.26 -3.00
N PHE A 49 -28.17 0.00 -2.28
CA PHE A 49 -29.39 -0.55 -2.86
C PHE A 49 -30.33 0.50 -3.47
N HIS A 50 -30.08 1.78 -3.22
CA HIS A 50 -30.99 2.87 -3.58
C HIS A 50 -30.33 3.91 -4.49
N THR A 51 -29.01 4.04 -4.45
CA THR A 51 -28.26 5.05 -5.20
C THR A 51 -26.85 4.58 -5.57
N LYS A 52 -26.26 5.28 -6.54
CA LYS A 52 -24.86 5.08 -6.92
C LYS A 52 -23.95 5.77 -5.92
N VAL A 53 -23.49 5.00 -4.93
CA VAL A 53 -22.41 5.41 -4.01
C VAL A 53 -21.14 5.67 -4.82
N LYS A 54 -20.52 6.84 -4.60
CA LYS A 54 -19.34 7.29 -5.35
C LYS A 54 -18.39 8.08 -4.46
N LEU A 55 -17.11 8.03 -4.81
CA LEU A 55 -16.09 8.89 -4.20
C LEU A 55 -16.37 10.37 -4.51
N THR A 56 -15.96 11.24 -3.59
CA THR A 56 -15.97 12.68 -3.83
C THR A 56 -14.87 13.04 -4.82
N ARG A 57 -15.03 14.15 -5.56
CA ARG A 57 -13.99 14.63 -6.51
C ARG A 57 -12.65 14.85 -5.80
N GLY A 58 -12.67 15.37 -4.57
CA GLY A 58 -11.47 15.57 -3.76
C GLY A 58 -10.77 14.24 -3.42
N ALA A 59 -11.52 13.22 -3.01
CA ALA A 59 -10.96 11.90 -2.76
C ALA A 59 -10.36 11.28 -4.04
N THR A 60 -11.05 11.41 -5.18
CA THR A 60 -10.53 10.97 -6.48
C THR A 60 -9.22 11.68 -6.84
N CYS A 61 -9.13 13.01 -6.68
CA CYS A 61 -7.90 13.76 -6.92
C CYS A 61 -6.76 13.31 -6.00
N ALA A 62 -7.04 13.07 -4.71
CA ALA A 62 -6.04 12.59 -3.76
C ALA A 62 -5.51 11.20 -4.15
N ILE A 63 -6.36 10.32 -4.67
CA ILE A 63 -5.96 9.00 -5.17
C ILE A 63 -5.09 9.13 -6.42
N ILE A 64 -5.49 9.95 -7.39
CA ILE A 64 -4.71 10.16 -8.62
C ILE A 64 -3.33 10.71 -8.29
N TYR A 65 -3.26 11.71 -7.39
CA TYR A 65 -2.01 12.32 -6.99
C TYR A 65 -1.11 11.38 -6.17
N GLY A 66 -1.70 10.58 -5.28
CA GLY A 66 -0.97 9.74 -4.33
C GLY A 66 -0.68 8.32 -4.79
N SER A 67 -1.04 7.92 -6.02
CA SER A 67 -0.85 6.55 -6.52
C SER A 67 0.19 6.47 -7.66
N THR A 68 1.21 7.30 -7.60
CA THR A 68 2.30 7.37 -8.61
C THR A 68 3.53 6.54 -8.25
N GLU A 69 3.66 6.14 -6.98
CA GLU A 69 4.74 5.28 -6.48
C GLU A 69 4.16 4.19 -5.58
N LEU A 70 4.86 3.07 -5.44
CA LEU A 70 4.36 1.93 -4.66
C LEU A 70 4.06 2.33 -3.21
N GLN A 71 5.00 2.98 -2.52
CA GLN A 71 4.84 3.31 -1.11
C GLN A 71 3.67 4.27 -0.86
N SER A 72 3.47 5.27 -1.73
CA SER A 72 2.35 6.21 -1.62
C SER A 72 1.00 5.53 -1.90
N ALA A 73 0.95 4.66 -2.92
CA ALA A 73 -0.24 3.87 -3.24
C ALA A 73 -0.60 2.89 -2.10
N LEU A 74 0.38 2.19 -1.54
CA LEU A 74 0.17 1.26 -0.41
C LEU A 74 -0.29 2.01 0.86
N ARG A 75 0.21 3.22 1.12
CA ARG A 75 -0.30 4.06 2.23
C ARG A 75 -1.78 4.39 2.06
N LEU A 76 -2.20 4.76 0.84
CA LEU A 76 -3.62 5.03 0.55
C LEU A 76 -4.47 3.76 0.68
N ALA A 77 -4.04 2.65 0.08
CA ALA A 77 -4.73 1.36 0.17
C ALA A 77 -4.89 0.90 1.63
N ARG A 78 -3.84 1.03 2.45
CA ARG A 78 -3.86 0.76 3.89
C ARG A 78 -4.86 1.64 4.62
N ALA A 79 -4.90 2.93 4.31
CA ALA A 79 -5.83 3.86 4.94
C ALA A 79 -7.30 3.45 4.68
N TYR A 80 -7.64 3.13 3.44
CA TYR A 80 -8.98 2.66 3.08
C TYR A 80 -9.30 1.27 3.65
N GLY A 81 -8.33 0.34 3.68
CA GLY A 81 -8.49 -0.96 4.34
C GLY A 81 -8.78 -0.80 5.84
N ARG A 82 -8.08 0.11 6.53
CA ARG A 82 -8.36 0.42 7.95
C ARG A 82 -9.74 1.03 8.15
N GLN A 83 -10.21 1.86 7.23
CA GLN A 83 -11.60 2.37 7.28
C GLN A 83 -12.63 1.23 7.19
N VAL A 84 -12.41 0.23 6.32
CA VAL A 84 -13.26 -0.97 6.26
C VAL A 84 -13.25 -1.68 7.60
N LEU A 85 -12.06 -1.92 8.19
CA LEU A 85 -11.93 -2.58 9.49
C LEU A 85 -12.69 -1.85 10.60
N HIS A 86 -12.59 -0.52 10.67
CA HIS A 86 -13.32 0.26 11.68
C HIS A 86 -14.84 0.17 11.57
N ARG A 87 -15.37 -0.23 10.41
CA ARG A 87 -16.80 -0.47 10.20
C ARG A 87 -17.21 -1.92 10.49
N THR A 88 -16.27 -2.83 10.74
CA THR A 88 -16.59 -4.22 11.09
C THR A 88 -17.21 -4.29 12.50
N ARG A 89 -18.12 -5.25 12.71
CA ARG A 89 -18.86 -5.42 13.98
C ARG A 89 -18.76 -6.89 14.41
N PRO A 90 -18.45 -7.17 15.68
CA PRO A 90 -18.42 -8.55 16.17
C PRO A 90 -19.82 -9.17 16.15
N GLY A 91 -19.92 -10.43 15.71
CA GLY A 91 -21.18 -11.18 15.65
C GLY A 91 -22.08 -10.87 14.45
N ALA A 92 -21.73 -9.91 13.60
CA ALA A 92 -22.43 -9.64 12.35
C ALA A 92 -21.92 -10.55 11.22
N GLU A 93 -22.83 -11.15 10.46
CA GLU A 93 -22.51 -12.11 9.41
C GLU A 93 -21.60 -11.50 8.33
N GLY A 94 -20.51 -12.19 8.00
CA GLY A 94 -19.55 -11.75 6.98
C GLY A 94 -18.56 -10.66 7.42
N HIS A 95 -18.77 -9.99 8.58
CA HIS A 95 -17.83 -8.97 9.07
C HIS A 95 -16.48 -9.59 9.49
N GLU A 96 -16.48 -10.81 10.01
CA GLU A 96 -15.25 -11.53 10.35
C GLU A 96 -14.43 -11.87 9.11
N ALA A 97 -15.07 -12.36 8.04
CA ALA A 97 -14.40 -12.63 6.77
C ALA A 97 -13.78 -11.35 6.16
N VAL A 98 -14.52 -10.22 6.20
CA VAL A 98 -13.96 -8.92 5.79
C VAL A 98 -12.72 -8.56 6.63
N ALA A 99 -12.79 -8.73 7.95
CA ALA A 99 -11.67 -8.42 8.82
C ALA A 99 -10.44 -9.28 8.51
N GLN A 100 -10.64 -10.57 8.26
CA GLN A 100 -9.58 -11.51 7.86
C GLN A 100 -8.96 -11.12 6.52
N SER A 101 -9.76 -10.82 5.48
CA SER A 101 -9.25 -10.41 4.17
C SER A 101 -8.46 -9.10 4.23
N VAL A 102 -8.91 -8.11 5.01
CA VAL A 102 -8.14 -6.87 5.18
C VAL A 102 -6.87 -7.11 5.98
N ALA A 103 -6.91 -7.94 7.03
CA ALA A 103 -5.71 -8.28 7.81
C ALA A 103 -4.65 -8.96 6.95
N ALA A 104 -5.05 -9.90 6.09
CA ALA A 104 -4.17 -10.54 5.13
C ALA A 104 -3.54 -9.52 4.16
N ALA A 105 -4.35 -8.63 3.60
CA ALA A 105 -3.86 -7.56 2.73
C ALA A 105 -2.85 -6.64 3.44
N LEU A 106 -3.13 -6.23 4.68
CA LEU A 106 -2.22 -5.39 5.45
C LEU A 106 -0.88 -6.09 5.71
N ALA A 107 -0.90 -7.39 6.03
CA ALA A 107 0.31 -8.19 6.18
C ALA A 107 1.10 -8.28 4.87
N THR A 108 0.43 -8.46 3.72
CA THR A 108 1.09 -8.42 2.40
C THR A 108 1.74 -7.06 2.12
N MET A 109 1.06 -5.94 2.44
CA MET A 109 1.64 -4.60 2.30
C MET A 109 2.90 -4.43 3.17
N ASP A 110 2.89 -4.95 4.40
CA ASP A 110 4.07 -4.92 5.28
C ASP A 110 5.22 -5.78 4.72
N GLY A 111 4.92 -6.96 4.20
CA GLY A 111 5.91 -7.83 3.54
C GLY A 111 6.58 -7.15 2.34
N VAL A 112 5.80 -6.53 1.46
CA VAL A 112 6.32 -5.78 0.30
C VAL A 112 7.16 -4.57 0.72
N ALA A 113 6.73 -3.83 1.76
CA ALA A 113 7.51 -2.71 2.27
C ALA A 113 8.87 -3.15 2.83
N LEU A 114 8.91 -4.27 3.55
CA LEU A 114 10.16 -4.86 4.03
C LEU A 114 11.07 -5.30 2.88
N GLN A 115 10.52 -5.97 1.86
CA GLN A 115 11.28 -6.40 0.68
C GLN A 115 11.92 -5.22 -0.06
N GLN A 116 11.22 -4.10 -0.21
CA GLN A 116 11.81 -2.88 -0.80
C GLN A 116 12.94 -2.30 0.06
N LYS A 117 12.78 -2.26 1.39
CA LYS A 117 13.85 -1.80 2.29
C LYS A 117 15.10 -2.68 2.19
N VAL A 118 14.92 -4.00 2.19
CA VAL A 118 16.02 -4.96 2.01
C VAL A 118 16.68 -4.79 0.65
N ALA A 119 15.91 -4.66 -0.44
CA ALA A 119 16.47 -4.47 -1.78
C ALA A 119 17.29 -3.17 -1.91
N VAL A 120 16.90 -2.10 -1.22
CA VAL A 120 17.66 -0.84 -1.17
C VAL A 120 18.96 -1.01 -0.38
N GLN A 121 18.92 -1.71 0.75
CA GLN A 121 20.10 -2.00 1.58
C GLN A 121 21.09 -2.93 0.87
N ASP A 122 20.61 -3.92 0.10
CA ASP A 122 21.42 -4.83 -0.69
C ASP A 122 21.87 -4.27 -2.05
N GLY A 123 21.55 -3.00 -2.32
CA GLY A 123 21.82 -2.34 -3.59
C GLY A 123 23.32 -2.25 -3.94
N LEU A 124 23.60 -1.88 -5.20
CA LEU A 124 24.97 -1.72 -5.67
C LEU A 124 25.73 -0.65 -4.88
N THR A 125 25.06 0.45 -4.50
CA THR A 125 25.66 1.58 -3.80
C THR A 125 26.19 1.23 -2.40
N PRO A 126 25.39 0.60 -1.50
CA PRO A 126 25.88 0.10 -0.23
C PRO A 126 27.05 -0.88 -0.39
N ARG A 127 26.94 -1.85 -1.32
CA ARG A 127 27.99 -2.84 -1.59
C ARG A 127 29.29 -2.21 -2.12
N LEU A 128 29.20 -1.17 -2.95
CA LEU A 128 30.36 -0.42 -3.42
C LEU A 128 31.02 0.35 -2.27
N LEU A 129 30.24 1.02 -1.43
CA LEU A 129 30.74 1.78 -0.29
C LEU A 129 31.40 0.87 0.76
N GLU A 130 30.86 -0.32 1.01
CA GLU A 130 31.50 -1.33 1.85
C GLU A 130 32.83 -1.83 1.24
N ARG A 131 32.85 -2.10 -0.07
CA ARG A 131 34.04 -2.57 -0.79
C ARG A 131 35.20 -1.57 -0.75
N TYR A 132 34.89 -0.28 -0.63
CA TYR A 132 35.87 0.81 -0.51
C TYR A 132 35.88 1.43 0.89
N SER A 133 35.65 0.63 1.94
CA SER A 133 35.65 1.10 3.33
C SER A 133 36.93 1.85 3.73
N ALA A 134 38.10 1.43 3.22
CA ALA A 134 39.40 2.08 3.46
C ALA A 134 39.55 3.47 2.78
N LEU A 135 38.72 3.78 1.78
CA LEU A 135 38.69 5.08 1.08
C LEU A 135 37.59 6.01 1.62
N GLY A 136 37.07 5.73 2.82
CA GLY A 136 36.00 6.49 3.45
C GLY A 136 34.59 6.01 3.09
N GLY A 137 34.45 4.93 2.31
CA GLY A 137 33.15 4.35 1.96
C GLY A 137 32.32 3.95 3.18
N GLY A 138 32.93 3.45 4.25
CA GLY A 138 32.24 3.12 5.50
C GLY A 138 31.72 4.35 6.27
N LEU A 139 32.41 5.50 6.15
CA LEU A 139 31.92 6.75 6.72
C LEU A 139 30.72 7.27 5.92
N LEU A 140 30.80 7.23 4.59
CA LEU A 140 29.69 7.60 3.71
C LEU A 140 28.47 6.70 3.92
N LEU A 141 28.67 5.39 4.13
CA LEU A 141 27.60 4.46 4.45
C LEU A 141 26.88 4.85 5.75
N LYS A 142 27.64 5.11 6.83
CA LYS A 142 27.08 5.55 8.13
C LYS A 142 26.36 6.89 8.05
N ILE A 143 26.88 7.83 7.26
CA ILE A 143 26.23 9.12 7.02
C ILE A 143 24.91 8.91 6.27
N ALA A 144 24.92 8.11 5.21
CA ALA A 144 23.72 7.79 4.44
C ALA A 144 22.66 7.14 5.34
N GLU A 145 23.02 6.10 6.10
CA GLU A 145 22.12 5.43 7.05
C GLU A 145 21.55 6.39 8.10
N SER A 146 22.38 7.29 8.64
CA SER A 146 21.94 8.29 9.62
C SER A 146 20.95 9.30 9.02
N VAL A 147 21.18 9.74 7.78
CA VAL A 147 20.28 10.66 7.06
C VAL A 147 18.96 9.98 6.72
N PHE A 148 18.98 8.74 6.23
CA PHE A 148 17.75 8.00 5.92
C PHE A 148 16.97 7.62 7.18
N SER A 149 17.65 7.33 8.30
CA SER A 149 17.01 7.06 9.60
C SER A 149 16.23 8.26 10.15
N ILE A 150 16.59 9.50 9.78
CA ILE A 150 15.87 10.72 10.21
C ILE A 150 14.52 10.84 9.50
N TRP A 151 14.38 10.27 8.29
CA TRP A 151 13.19 10.41 7.44
C TRP A 151 12.18 9.26 7.57
N ASP A 152 12.56 8.18 8.25
CA ASP A 152 11.74 6.99 8.49
C ASP A 152 10.97 7.06 9.84
N ARG A 153 10.95 8.23 10.49
CA ARG A 153 10.30 8.51 11.79
C ARG A 153 9.00 9.28 11.66
#